data_AF-A0A1I0X8N2-F1
#
_entry.id   AF-A0A1I0X8N2-F1
#
_cell.length_a   1.000
_cell.length_b   1.000
_cell.length_c   1.000
_cell.angle_alpha   90.00
_cell.angle_beta   90.00
_cell.angle_gamma   90.00
#
_symmetry.space_group_name_H-M   'P 1'
#
loop_
_entity.id
_entity.type
_entity.pdbx_description
1 polymer ?
#
loop_
_entity_poly.entity_id
_entity_poly.type
_entity_poly.pdbx_seq_one_letter_code
_entity_poly.pdbx_strand_id
1 'polypeptide(L)'
;MYVYHAGARETLHVEELRFDDDAVLLFEQFLVRQRIERRVVLSTPHFMSIPFLIAGSDLMATVPRAVGESFAQFAAIRLVEPPLEIPRFDLKQHWHRKYAKDGANAWLRSVVAELFSAP
;
A
#
# COMPACT_ATOMS: atom_id res chain seq x y z
N MET A 1 1.90 -6.04 -4.18
CA MET A 1 1.97 -5.62 -2.77
C MET A 1 3.18 -6.32 -2.20
N TYR A 2 4.12 -5.61 -1.57
CA TYR A 2 5.46 -6.14 -1.28
C TYR A 2 5.77 -6.17 0.20
N VAL A 3 6.57 -7.17 0.58
CA VAL A 3 7.16 -7.40 1.90
C VAL A 3 8.59 -6.85 1.90
N TYR A 4 9.10 -6.37 3.04
CA TYR A 4 10.48 -5.90 3.18
C TYR A 4 11.30 -6.78 4.10
N HIS A 5 12.62 -6.83 3.89
CA HIS A 5 13.53 -7.62 4.72
C HIS A 5 14.91 -6.97 4.84
N ALA A 6 15.37 -6.83 6.08
CA ALA A 6 16.78 -6.68 6.44
C ALA A 6 17.18 -7.78 7.45
N GLY A 7 17.30 -9.04 7.03
CA GLY A 7 18.13 -10.04 7.72
C GLY A 7 17.57 -10.86 8.90
N ALA A 8 16.29 -10.75 9.30
CA ALA A 8 15.79 -11.40 10.53
C ALA A 8 15.26 -12.85 10.41
N ARG A 9 15.37 -13.60 11.52
CA ARG A 9 14.91 -14.99 11.74
C ARG A 9 13.46 -15.11 12.24
N GLU A 10 12.82 -14.01 12.64
CA GLU A 10 11.40 -13.91 13.03
C GLU A 10 10.76 -12.71 12.34
N THR A 11 9.54 -12.88 11.84
CA THR A 11 8.86 -11.87 11.00
C THR A 11 7.88 -11.03 11.82
N LEU A 12 8.20 -9.75 12.01
CA LEU A 12 7.37 -8.79 12.75
C LEU A 12 6.73 -7.78 11.79
N HIS A 13 5.43 -7.53 11.94
CA HIS A 13 4.69 -6.68 11.01
C HIS A 13 4.39 -5.28 11.55
N VAL A 14 4.61 -4.28 10.69
CA VAL A 14 4.02 -2.95 10.79
C VAL A 14 2.72 -2.92 9.98
N GLU A 15 1.68 -2.34 10.57
CA GLU A 15 0.42 -2.06 9.89
C GLU A 15 0.13 -0.56 9.87
N GLU A 16 -0.40 -0.07 8.76
CA GLU A 16 -0.97 1.27 8.72
C GLU A 16 -2.36 1.31 9.35
N LEU A 17 -2.55 2.15 10.37
CA LEU A 17 -3.88 2.40 10.94
C LEU A 17 -4.50 3.68 10.34
N ARG A 18 -5.52 3.46 9.50
CA ARG A 18 -6.58 4.39 9.06
C ARG A 18 -6.15 5.77 8.54
N PHE A 19 -6.21 5.91 7.21
CA PHE A 19 -7.18 6.79 6.55
C PHE A 19 -8.15 5.91 5.73
N ASP A 20 -9.26 6.44 5.24
CA ASP A 20 -10.37 5.76 4.53
C ASP A 20 -9.93 5.01 3.25
N ASP A 21 -9.13 3.95 3.42
CA ASP A 21 -8.47 3.24 2.33
C ASP A 21 -9.05 1.82 2.22
N ASP A 22 -9.91 1.63 1.21
CA ASP A 22 -10.54 0.36 0.88
C ASP A 22 -9.50 -0.76 0.72
N ALA A 23 -8.28 -0.45 0.25
CA ALA A 23 -7.24 -1.44 -0.01
C ALA A 23 -6.73 -2.12 1.28
N VAL A 24 -6.54 -1.37 2.35
CA VAL A 24 -6.07 -1.91 3.65
C VAL A 24 -7.13 -2.83 4.24
N LEU A 25 -8.39 -2.39 4.25
CA LEU A 25 -9.51 -3.19 4.74
C LEU A 25 -9.69 -4.48 3.94
N LEU A 26 -9.56 -4.43 2.62
CA LEU A 26 -9.66 -5.61 1.77
C LEU A 26 -8.50 -6.58 1.99
N PHE A 27 -7.28 -6.07 2.24
CA PHE A 27 -6.14 -6.92 2.56
C PHE A 27 -6.31 -7.64 3.90
N GLU A 28 -6.78 -6.95 4.94
CA GLU A 28 -7.09 -7.57 6.23
C GLU A 28 -8.16 -8.65 6.10
N GLN A 29 -9.25 -8.38 5.38
CA GLN A 29 -10.27 -9.38 5.11
C GLN A 29 -9.72 -10.58 4.35
N PHE A 30 -8.79 -10.36 3.42
CA PHE A 30 -8.13 -11.43 2.69
C PHE A 30 -7.28 -12.31 3.62
N LEU A 31 -6.47 -11.73 4.51
CA LEU A 31 -5.69 -12.48 5.50
C LEU A 31 -6.59 -13.33 6.40
N VAL A 32 -7.69 -12.76 6.90
CA VAL A 32 -8.68 -13.46 7.73
C VAL A 32 -9.27 -14.66 6.98
N ARG A 33 -9.65 -14.49 5.71
CA ARG A 33 -10.19 -15.61 4.90
C ARG A 33 -9.17 -16.71 4.65
N GLN A 34 -7.89 -16.35 4.51
CA GLN A 34 -6.79 -17.31 4.35
C GLN A 34 -6.33 -17.92 5.69
N ARG A 35 -6.91 -17.50 6.83
CA ARG A 35 -6.49 -17.90 8.18
C ARG A 35 -5.01 -17.62 8.46
N ILE A 36 -4.51 -16.52 7.90
CA ILE A 36 -3.14 -16.08 8.10
C ILE A 36 -3.14 -15.11 9.27
N GLU A 37 -2.44 -15.50 10.33
CA GLU A 37 -2.18 -14.63 11.47
C GLU A 37 -0.79 -14.01 11.33
N ARG A 38 -0.70 -12.71 11.61
CA ARG A 38 0.56 -11.97 11.63
C ARG A 38 0.77 -11.30 12.96
N ARG A 39 2.01 -11.26 13.43
CA ARG A 39 2.37 -10.57 14.66
C ARG A 39 2.55 -9.07 14.38
N VAL A 40 1.52 -8.29 14.64
CA VAL A 40 1.55 -6.82 14.54
C VAL A 40 2.21 -6.27 15.80
N VAL A 41 3.37 -5.61 15.66
CA VAL A 41 4.13 -5.05 16.79
C VAL A 41 4.19 -3.53 16.78
N LEU A 42 3.88 -2.94 15.63
CA LEU A 42 3.84 -1.50 15.45
C LEU A 42 2.68 -1.16 14.54
N SER A 43 2.00 -0.08 14.88
CA SER A 43 1.08 0.55 13.96
C SER A 43 1.29 2.06 13.92
N THR A 44 1.14 2.63 12.73
CA THR A 44 1.35 4.05 12.47
C THR A 44 0.30 4.55 11.49
N PRO A 45 -0.21 5.79 11.65
CA PRO A 45 -1.05 6.43 10.65
C PRO A 45 -0.23 7.15 9.56
N HIS A 46 1.10 7.01 9.56
CA HIS A 46 1.99 7.80 8.70
C HIS A 46 2.83 6.91 7.78
N PHE A 47 2.39 6.76 6.52
CA PHE A 47 3.09 5.94 5.52
C PHE A 47 4.56 6.33 5.31
N MET A 48 4.86 7.63 5.34
CA MET A 48 6.22 8.14 5.14
C MET A 48 7.21 7.74 6.23
N SER A 49 6.73 7.27 7.40
CA SER A 49 7.60 6.76 8.48
C SER A 49 8.06 5.31 8.24
N ILE A 50 7.26 4.52 7.53
CA ILE A 50 7.48 3.08 7.26
C ILE A 50 8.89 2.77 6.72
N PRO A 51 9.41 3.44 5.67
CA PRO A 51 10.71 3.08 5.11
C PRO A 51 11.86 3.22 6.12
N PHE A 52 11.81 4.23 6.98
CA PHE A 52 12.84 4.46 8.01
C PHE A 52 12.72 3.49 9.17
N LEU A 53 11.49 3.13 9.57
CA LEU A 53 11.24 2.13 10.60
C LEU A 53 11.78 0.76 10.17
N ILE A 54 11.53 0.36 8.93
CA ILE A 54 11.99 -0.91 8.37
C ILE A 54 13.51 -0.92 8.20
N ALA A 55 14.11 0.14 7.64
CA ALA A 55 15.55 0.18 7.38
C ALA A 55 16.40 0.02 8.66
N GLY A 56 15.88 0.43 9.82
CA GLY A 56 16.57 0.36 11.11
C GLY A 56 16.17 -0.81 12.00
N SER A 57 15.40 -1.79 11.51
CA SER A 57 14.85 -2.86 12.35
C SER A 57 14.62 -4.18 11.61
N ASP A 58 14.18 -5.19 12.36
CA ASP A 58 13.74 -6.50 11.84
C ASP A 58 12.25 -6.52 11.45
N LEU A 59 11.65 -5.34 11.24
CA LEU A 59 10.25 -5.19 10.88
C LEU A 59 10.04 -5.31 9.37
N MET A 60 8.82 -5.69 8.99
CA MET A 60 8.35 -5.59 7.62
C MET A 60 6.96 -4.99 7.54
N ALA A 61 6.64 -4.40 6.39
CA ALA A 61 5.32 -3.89 6.08
C ALA A 61 4.85 -4.46 4.75
N THR A 62 3.54 -4.46 4.58
CA THR A 62 2.89 -4.85 3.35
C THR A 62 2.28 -3.61 2.72
N VAL A 63 2.78 -3.18 1.56
CA VAL A 63 2.35 -1.91 0.92
C VAL A 63 2.03 -2.09 -0.57
N PRO A 64 1.24 -1.18 -1.19
CA PRO A 64 1.06 -1.15 -2.64
C PRO A 64 2.40 -1.07 -3.38
N ARG A 65 2.49 -1.73 -4.53
CA ARG A 65 3.74 -1.88 -5.30
C ARG A 65 4.40 -0.54 -5.62
N ALA A 66 3.64 0.39 -6.19
CA ALA A 66 4.14 1.71 -6.57
C ALA A 66 4.75 2.48 -5.39
N VAL A 67 4.16 2.34 -4.19
CA VAL A 67 4.70 3.01 -3.00
C VAL A 67 5.97 2.33 -2.52
N GLY A 68 6.04 1.00 -2.58
CA GLY A 68 7.26 0.30 -2.23
C GLY A 68 8.43 0.58 -3.17
N GLU A 69 8.15 0.70 -4.47
CA GLU A 69 9.13 1.10 -5.46
C GLU A 69 9.65 2.50 -5.17
N SER A 70 8.75 3.41 -4.79
CA SER A 70 9.12 4.77 -4.35
C SER A 70 10.00 4.73 -3.10
N PHE A 71 9.63 3.96 -2.09
CA PHE A 71 10.38 3.86 -0.83
C PHE A 71 11.79 3.29 -1.01
N ALA A 72 11.95 2.30 -1.88
CA ALA A 72 13.26 1.72 -2.19
C ALA A 72 14.22 2.70 -2.91
N GLN A 73 13.71 3.79 -3.50
CA GLN A 73 14.56 4.81 -4.11
C GLN A 73 15.30 5.68 -3.08
N PHE A 74 14.78 5.81 -1.86
CA PHE A 74 15.33 6.74 -0.86
C PHE A 74 15.57 6.15 0.53
N ALA A 75 15.26 4.87 0.75
CA ALA A 75 15.60 4.14 1.96
C ALA A 75 16.30 2.81 1.64
N ALA A 76 17.16 2.35 2.55
CA ALA A 76 17.89 1.09 2.41
C ALA A 76 16.99 -0.13 2.70
N ILE A 77 15.97 -0.33 1.86
CA ILE A 77 14.98 -1.41 1.98
C ILE A 77 14.93 -2.20 0.66
N ARG A 78 14.43 -3.45 0.72
CA ARG A 78 14.26 -4.30 -0.46
C ARG A 78 12.82 -4.73 -0.61
N LEU A 79 12.29 -4.66 -1.83
CA LEU A 79 10.99 -5.25 -2.15
C LEU A 79 11.10 -6.77 -2.30
N VAL A 80 10.19 -7.51 -1.68
CA VAL A 80 10.13 -8.99 -1.71
C VAL A 80 8.72 -9.43 -2.04
N GLU A 81 8.55 -10.24 -3.09
CA GLU A 81 7.22 -10.72 -3.49
C GLU A 81 6.54 -11.44 -2.32
N PRO A 82 5.24 -11.21 -2.12
CA PRO A 82 4.50 -11.84 -1.03
C PRO A 82 4.44 -13.36 -1.29
N PRO A 83 4.51 -14.19 -0.23
CA PRO A 83 4.47 -15.65 -0.37
C PRO A 83 3.10 -16.21 -0.75
N LEU A 84 2.16 -15.33 -1.11
CA LEU A 84 0.79 -15.65 -1.46
C LEU A 84 0.29 -14.69 -2.55
N GLU A 85 -0.63 -15.18 -3.37
CA GLU A 85 -1.26 -14.38 -4.40
C GLU A 85 -2.29 -13.44 -3.77
N ILE A 86 -1.96 -12.15 -3.74
CA ILE A 86 -2.82 -11.10 -3.17
C ILE A 86 -3.73 -10.57 -4.29
N PRO A 87 -5.05 -10.43 -4.04
CA PRO A 87 -5.96 -9.88 -5.03
C PRO A 87 -5.54 -8.46 -5.45
N ARG A 88 -5.78 -8.12 -6.72
CA ARG A 88 -5.57 -6.76 -7.22
C ARG A 88 -6.69 -5.86 -6.71
N PHE A 89 -6.34 -4.60 -6.42
CA PHE A 89 -7.27 -3.57 -6.00
C PHE A 89 -7.28 -2.45 -7.04
N ASP A 90 -8.47 -2.01 -7.42
CA ASP A 90 -8.64 -0.93 -8.39
C ASP A 90 -8.49 0.43 -7.69
N LEU A 91 -7.56 1.25 -8.15
CA LEU A 91 -7.51 2.65 -7.77
C LEU A 91 -8.56 3.43 -8.55
N LYS A 92 -9.47 4.10 -7.84
CA LYS A 92 -10.61 4.80 -8.44
C LYS A 92 -10.51 6.29 -8.23
N GLN A 93 -10.91 7.03 -9.26
CA GLN A 93 -11.16 8.47 -9.14
C GLN A 93 -12.60 8.67 -8.62
N HIS A 94 -12.75 9.51 -7.59
CA HIS A 94 -14.07 9.84 -7.02
C HIS A 94 -14.38 11.33 -7.24
N TRP A 95 -15.63 11.62 -7.62
CA TRP A 95 -16.11 12.99 -7.76
C TRP A 95 -17.59 13.07 -7.41
N HIS A 96 -18.03 14.23 -6.92
CA HIS A 96 -19.44 14.45 -6.64
C HIS A 96 -20.23 14.63 -7.94
N ARG A 97 -21.44 14.03 -8.02
CA ARG A 97 -22.29 14.04 -9.22
C ARG A 97 -22.58 15.44 -9.77
N LYS A 98 -22.64 16.45 -8.89
CA LYS A 98 -22.80 17.87 -9.24
C LYS A 98 -21.75 18.37 -10.24
N TYR A 99 -20.51 17.86 -10.15
CA TYR A 99 -19.39 18.31 -10.98
C TYR A 99 -19.09 17.38 -12.15
N ALA A 100 -19.94 16.37 -12.40
CA ALA A 100 -19.70 15.38 -13.46
C ALA A 100 -19.63 16.00 -14.87
N LYS A 101 -20.26 17.17 -15.08
CA LYS A 101 -20.25 17.92 -16.34
C LYS A 101 -19.43 19.21 -16.28
N ASP A 102 -18.68 19.43 -15.20
CA ASP A 102 -17.78 20.58 -15.11
C ASP A 102 -16.56 20.35 -16.02
N GLY A 103 -16.24 21.35 -16.85
CA GLY A 103 -15.21 21.21 -17.89
C GLY A 103 -13.80 21.02 -17.30
N ALA A 104 -13.46 21.77 -16.25
CA ALA A 104 -12.15 21.66 -15.60
C ALA A 104 -11.99 20.32 -14.87
N ASN A 105 -13.05 19.87 -14.17
CA ASN A 105 -13.07 18.56 -13.52
C ASN A 105 -12.94 17.42 -14.54
N ALA A 106 -13.68 17.48 -15.64
CA ALA A 106 -13.62 16.46 -16.69
C ALA A 106 -12.22 16.38 -17.33
N TRP A 107 -11.60 17.52 -17.62
CA TRP A 107 -10.23 17.60 -18.14
C TRP A 107 -9.22 16.99 -17.17
N LEU A 108 -9.26 17.36 -15.88
CA LEU A 108 -8.32 16.81 -14.90
C LEU A 108 -8.48 15.28 -14.78
N ARG A 109 -9.73 14.79 -14.73
CA ARG A 109 -10.02 13.36 -14.66
C ARG A 109 -9.49 12.59 -15.86
N SER A 110 -9.59 13.17 -17.07
CA SER A 110 -9.04 12.55 -18.27
C SER A 110 -7.51 12.51 -18.25
N VAL A 111 -6.86 13.60 -17.80
CA VAL A 111 -5.38 13.64 -17.68
C VAL A 111 -4.89 12.60 -16.68
N VAL A 112 -5.51 12.51 -15.50
CA VAL A 112 -5.16 11.48 -14.50
C VAL A 112 -5.42 10.08 -15.04
N ALA A 113 -6.54 9.85 -15.74
CA ALA A 113 -6.79 8.56 -16.35
C ALA A 113 -5.70 8.22 -17.38
N GLU A 114 -5.33 9.14 -18.27
CA GLU A 114 -4.28 8.93 -19.27
C GLU A 114 -2.93 8.56 -18.64
N LEU A 115 -2.51 9.29 -17.60
CA LEU A 115 -1.23 9.08 -16.93
C LEU A 115 -1.14 7.76 -16.15
N PHE A 116 -2.27 7.26 -15.64
CA PHE A 116 -2.31 6.14 -14.70
C PHE A 116 -3.15 4.93 -15.16
N SER A 117 -3.63 4.91 -16.41
CA SER A 117 -4.41 3.78 -16.98
C SER A 117 -3.59 2.79 -17.81
N ALA A 118 -2.29 3.05 -18.02
CA ALA A 118 -1.39 2.10 -18.67
C ALA A 118 -1.11 0.89 -17.74
N PRO A 119 -1.01 -0.34 -18.29
CA PRO A 119 -0.90 -1.58 -17.51
C PRO A 119 0.41 -1.75 -16.73
#